data_AF-A0A3B9KV67-F1
#
_entry.id   AF-A0A3B9KV67-F1
#
_cell.length_a   1.000
_cell.length_b   1.000
_cell.length_c   1.000
_cell.angle_alpha   90.00
_cell.angle_beta   90.00
_cell.angle_gamma   90.00
#
_symmetry.space_group_name_H-M   'P 1'
#
loop_
_entity.id
_entity.type
_entity.pdbx_description
1 polymer ?
#
loop_
_entity_poly.entity_id
_entity_poly.type
_entity_poly.pdbx_seq_one_letter_code
_entity_poly.pdbx_strand_id
1 'polypeptide(L)'
;MDDKNSKKKKLRIIISLTLVLILIGGVLGMVFCNQKASRYTEAEHIERVRQRIQKKYIDGNSMIREYDAPEGKINAFVKATDFEVFPIYDEKDIMKYCLVEFQPYGFLFVKIRDEQLKGFSWLGASTSMYMLSSTAGEPAWTPCTIDENGAPIWEKDNYGEKAKYYRSPFAERGKQYDKKYLVSYQADDTVYLIPAIKTDEKFVNLYSNEEFDFNVSKKQAVSGYIHFINKKHFDL
;
A
#
# COMPACT_ATOMS: atom_id res chain seq x y z
N MET A 1 14.21 52.25 -43.48
CA MET A 1 13.59 50.90 -43.39
C MET A 1 13.97 50.16 -42.10
N ASP A 2 14.89 50.72 -41.30
CA ASP A 2 15.56 50.04 -40.19
C ASP A 2 14.76 49.98 -38.88
N ASP A 3 13.94 50.98 -38.58
CA ASP A 3 13.14 51.03 -37.33
C ASP A 3 12.08 49.90 -37.27
N LYS A 4 11.46 49.56 -38.41
CA LYS A 4 10.45 48.50 -38.50
C LYS A 4 11.05 47.11 -38.27
N ASN A 5 12.28 46.88 -38.72
CA ASN A 5 13.00 45.62 -38.49
C ASN A 5 13.52 45.50 -37.05
N SER A 6 13.99 46.62 -36.47
CA SER A 6 14.38 46.71 -35.05
C SER A 6 13.21 46.38 -34.11
N LYS A 7 12.03 46.97 -34.35
CA LYS A 7 10.80 46.70 -33.58
C LYS A 7 10.36 45.24 -33.66
N LYS A 8 10.39 44.63 -34.85
CA LYS A 8 10.08 43.20 -35.03
C LYS A 8 11.06 42.28 -34.29
N LYS A 9 12.35 42.62 -34.29
CA LYS A 9 13.38 41.86 -33.56
C LYS A 9 13.18 41.94 -32.04
N LYS A 10 12.90 43.13 -31.50
CA LYS A 10 12.57 43.33 -30.08
C LYS A 10 11.30 42.57 -29.66
N LEU A 11 10.26 42.59 -30.50
CA LEU A 11 9.01 41.87 -30.23
C LEU A 11 9.22 40.34 -30.19
N ARG A 12 10.02 39.78 -31.10
CA ARG A 12 10.37 38.35 -31.08
C ARG A 12 11.13 37.96 -29.81
N ILE A 13 12.08 38.80 -29.37
CA ILE A 13 12.83 38.57 -28.12
C ILE A 13 11.90 38.59 -26.91
N ILE A 14 10.95 39.54 -26.84
CA ILE A 14 9.96 39.61 -25.77
C ILE A 14 9.09 38.35 -25.77
N ILE A 15 8.57 37.93 -26.92
CA ILE A 15 7.74 36.71 -27.02
C ILE A 15 8.54 35.47 -26.57
N SER A 16 9.79 35.33 -27.01
CA SER A 16 10.64 34.21 -26.58
C SER A 16 10.92 34.23 -25.08
N LEU A 17 11.21 35.39 -24.49
CA LEU A 17 11.42 35.53 -23.05
C LEU A 17 10.15 35.19 -22.25
N THR A 18 8.98 35.65 -22.70
CA THR A 18 7.71 35.32 -22.07
C THR A 18 7.42 33.82 -22.14
N LEU A 19 7.67 33.17 -23.29
CA LEU A 19 7.53 31.71 -23.43
C LEU A 19 8.48 30.95 -22.49
N VAL A 20 9.74 31.38 -22.38
CA VAL A 20 10.72 30.79 -21.45
C VAL A 20 10.28 30.96 -20.00
N LEU A 21 9.77 32.13 -19.62
CA LEU A 21 9.25 32.37 -18.26
C LEU A 21 8.01 31.53 -17.95
N ILE A 22 7.11 31.33 -18.92
CA ILE A 22 5.96 30.42 -18.77
C ILE A 22 6.42 28.97 -18.61
N LEU A 23 7.42 28.54 -19.39
CA LEU A 23 8.00 27.20 -19.27
C LEU A 23 8.67 26.99 -17.91
N ILE A 24 9.48 27.95 -17.45
CA ILE A 24 10.13 27.89 -16.14
C ILE A 24 9.08 27.92 -15.02
N GLY A 25 8.08 28.80 -15.11
CA GLY A 25 6.97 28.87 -14.16
C GLY A 25 6.16 27.57 -14.11
N GLY A 26 5.91 26.96 -15.27
CA GLY A 26 5.26 25.65 -15.37
C GLY A 26 6.09 24.54 -14.72
N VAL A 27 7.39 24.47 -15.01
CA VAL A 27 8.31 23.48 -14.42
C VAL A 27 8.42 23.65 -12.91
N LEU A 28 8.59 24.87 -12.41
CA LEU A 28 8.65 25.14 -10.98
C LEU A 28 7.32 24.85 -10.28
N GLY A 29 6.18 25.24 -10.86
CA GLY A 29 4.86 24.91 -10.35
C GLY A 29 4.62 23.40 -10.26
N MET A 30 5.13 22.63 -11.22
CA MET A 30 5.06 21.16 -11.18
C MET A 30 5.96 20.55 -10.09
N VAL A 31 7.15 21.10 -9.83
CA VAL A 31 8.06 20.63 -8.78
C VAL A 31 7.56 20.96 -7.36
N PHE A 32 6.97 22.15 -7.16
CA PHE A 32 6.47 22.58 -5.85
C PHE A 32 5.11 21.97 -5.46
N CYS A 33 4.36 21.42 -6.42
CA CYS A 33 3.06 20.79 -6.16
C CYS A 33 3.12 19.33 -5.67
N ASN A 34 4.30 18.74 -5.52
CA ASN A 34 4.44 17.37 -4.98
C ASN A 34 4.44 17.38 -3.46
N GLN A 35 3.50 16.66 -2.85
CA GLN A 35 3.56 16.40 -1.42
C GLN A 35 4.43 15.20 -1.12
N LYS A 36 5.45 15.40 -0.28
CA LYS A 36 6.27 14.31 0.25
C LYS A 36 5.56 13.67 1.42
N ALA A 37 5.63 12.34 1.53
CA ALA A 37 5.11 11.60 2.68
C ALA A 37 5.71 12.11 3.99
N SER A 38 7.01 12.42 3.97
CA SER A 38 7.75 12.96 5.13
C SER A 38 7.26 14.32 5.65
N ARG A 39 6.31 14.99 4.98
CA ARG A 39 5.66 16.19 5.51
C ARG A 39 4.57 15.88 6.54
N TYR A 40 4.19 14.63 6.68
CA TYR A 40 3.15 14.16 7.59
C TYR A 40 3.75 13.27 8.66
N THR A 41 3.22 13.38 9.87
CA THR A 41 3.47 12.48 11.00
C THR A 41 2.75 11.14 10.81
N GLU A 42 3.13 10.12 11.58
CA GLU A 42 2.45 8.82 11.58
C GLU A 42 0.95 8.96 11.89
N ALA A 43 0.60 9.78 12.89
CA ALA A 43 -0.79 10.05 13.26
C ALA A 43 -1.58 10.73 12.13
N GLU A 44 -0.97 11.70 11.43
CA GLU A 44 -1.60 12.34 10.27
C GLU A 44 -1.80 11.36 9.10
N HIS A 45 -0.83 10.47 8.86
CA HIS A 45 -1.00 9.40 7.86
C HIS A 45 -2.15 8.47 8.22
N ILE A 46 -2.21 8.01 9.48
CA ILE A 46 -3.29 7.15 9.99
C ILE A 46 -4.64 7.83 9.81
N GLU A 47 -4.77 9.09 10.23
CA GLU A 47 -6.03 9.83 10.12
C GLU A 47 -6.46 10.05 8.66
N ARG A 48 -5.52 10.37 7.78
CA ARG A 48 -5.79 10.51 6.35
C ARG A 48 -6.26 9.19 5.72
N VAL A 49 -5.66 8.06 6.11
CA VAL A 49 -6.14 6.73 5.70
C VAL A 49 -7.54 6.49 6.26
N ARG A 50 -7.75 6.76 7.56
CA ARG A 50 -9.03 6.60 8.26
C ARG A 50 -10.18 7.31 7.55
N GLN A 51 -10.01 8.59 7.22
CA GLN A 51 -11.02 9.39 6.52
C GLN A 51 -11.41 8.79 5.15
N ARG A 52 -10.44 8.25 4.41
CA ARG A 52 -10.71 7.64 3.09
C ARG A 52 -11.40 6.29 3.21
N ILE A 53 -11.01 5.47 4.20
CA ILE A 53 -11.66 4.19 4.46
C ILE A 53 -13.09 4.42 4.95
N GLN A 54 -13.29 5.32 5.92
CA GLN A 54 -14.60 5.73 6.43
C GLN A 54 -15.53 6.15 5.28
N LYS A 55 -15.11 7.15 4.49
CA LYS A 55 -15.91 7.68 3.37
C LYS A 55 -16.31 6.61 2.36
N LYS A 56 -15.42 5.64 2.11
CA LYS A 56 -15.62 4.65 1.04
C LYS A 56 -16.41 3.43 1.50
N TYR A 57 -16.00 2.83 2.61
CA TYR A 57 -16.48 1.52 3.06
C TYR A 57 -17.56 1.61 4.14
N ILE A 58 -17.54 2.65 4.98
CA ILE A 58 -18.55 2.84 6.03
C ILE A 58 -19.68 3.72 5.53
N ASP A 59 -19.39 4.98 5.20
CA ASP A 59 -20.39 5.96 4.77
C ASP A 59 -20.87 5.70 3.33
N GLY A 60 -19.97 5.21 2.48
CA GLY A 60 -20.26 4.84 1.09
C GLY A 60 -20.79 3.42 0.96
N ASN A 61 -21.21 3.02 -0.24
CA ASN A 61 -21.71 1.67 -0.51
C ASN A 61 -20.63 0.70 -1.03
N SER A 62 -19.33 1.03 -0.86
CA SER A 62 -18.28 0.08 -1.28
C SER A 62 -18.31 -1.12 -0.36
N MET A 63 -18.38 -2.29 -0.97
CA MET A 63 -18.28 -3.55 -0.26
C MET A 63 -16.85 -4.07 -0.33
N ILE A 64 -16.46 -4.82 0.69
CA ILE A 64 -15.23 -5.59 0.69
C ILE A 64 -15.55 -6.89 -0.05
N ARG A 65 -14.61 -7.36 -0.89
CA ARG A 65 -14.78 -8.64 -1.57
C ARG A 65 -14.96 -9.73 -0.51
N GLU A 66 -16.04 -10.51 -0.59
CA GLU A 66 -16.17 -11.65 0.31
C GLU A 66 -15.21 -12.76 -0.11
N TYR A 67 -14.76 -13.47 0.91
CA TYR A 67 -13.99 -14.71 0.83
C TYR A 67 -14.96 -15.90 0.76
N ASP A 68 -14.46 -17.12 0.53
CA ASP A 68 -15.28 -18.32 0.74
C ASP A 68 -15.75 -18.34 2.20
N ALA A 69 -17.03 -18.11 2.52
CA ALA A 69 -17.50 -18.11 3.91
C ALA A 69 -17.32 -19.49 4.57
N PRO A 70 -17.09 -19.56 5.90
CA PRO A 70 -17.00 -20.83 6.65
C PRO A 70 -18.24 -21.71 6.54
N GLU A 71 -19.40 -21.13 6.22
CA GLU A 71 -20.72 -21.80 6.23
C GLU A 71 -21.22 -22.21 4.83
N GLY A 72 -20.36 -22.15 3.81
CA GLY A 72 -20.70 -22.63 2.45
C GLY A 72 -21.71 -21.77 1.66
N LYS A 73 -22.13 -20.62 2.18
CA LYS A 73 -22.89 -19.61 1.44
C LYS A 73 -21.97 -18.46 1.00
N ILE A 74 -21.80 -18.32 -0.30
CA ILE A 74 -21.08 -17.20 -0.92
C ILE A 74 -22.03 -16.00 -0.95
N ASN A 75 -21.84 -14.99 -0.09
CA ASN A 75 -22.32 -13.64 -0.38
C ASN A 75 -21.28 -12.96 -1.26
N ALA A 76 -21.68 -12.31 -2.35
CA ALA A 76 -20.69 -11.78 -3.28
C ALA A 76 -19.80 -10.66 -2.68
N PHE A 77 -20.22 -10.05 -1.56
CA PHE A 77 -19.70 -8.78 -1.05
C PHE A 77 -20.12 -8.56 0.42
N VAL A 78 -19.20 -8.12 1.29
CA VAL A 78 -19.46 -7.82 2.71
C VAL A 78 -19.43 -6.31 2.96
N LYS A 79 -20.45 -5.83 3.67
CA LYS A 79 -20.51 -4.44 4.12
C LYS A 79 -19.70 -4.32 5.41
N ALA A 80 -18.64 -3.52 5.37
CA ALA A 80 -17.92 -3.17 6.59
C ALA A 80 -18.84 -2.38 7.52
N THR A 81 -18.91 -2.79 8.78
CA THR A 81 -19.65 -2.06 9.81
C THR A 81 -18.75 -1.14 10.63
N ASP A 82 -17.47 -1.51 10.74
CA ASP A 82 -16.45 -0.74 11.45
C ASP A 82 -15.05 -1.11 10.94
N PHE A 83 -14.03 -0.36 11.34
CA PHE A 83 -12.64 -0.65 11.02
C PHE A 83 -11.64 0.00 11.98
N GLU A 84 -10.45 -0.58 12.03
CA GLU A 84 -9.28 -0.03 12.73
C GLU A 84 -8.11 0.13 11.75
N VAL A 85 -7.26 1.13 12.02
CA VAL A 85 -6.07 1.43 11.20
C VAL A 85 -4.83 1.35 12.08
N PHE A 86 -3.89 0.49 11.71
CA PHE A 86 -2.64 0.29 12.43
C PHE A 86 -1.45 0.73 11.58
N PRO A 87 -0.43 1.38 12.18
CA PRO A 87 0.83 1.64 11.50
C PRO A 87 1.57 0.32 11.23
N ILE A 88 2.23 0.23 10.09
CA ILE A 88 3.15 -0.87 9.77
C ILE A 88 4.47 -0.30 9.27
N TYR A 89 5.54 -0.86 9.82
CA TYR A 89 6.92 -0.44 9.59
C TYR A 89 7.62 -1.37 8.60
N ASP A 90 8.61 -0.84 7.90
CA ASP A 90 9.57 -1.65 7.16
C ASP A 90 10.66 -2.20 8.10
N GLU A 91 11.59 -2.98 7.55
CA GLU A 91 12.73 -3.55 8.26
C GLU A 91 13.63 -2.50 8.97
N LYS A 92 13.55 -1.22 8.59
CA LYS A 92 14.36 -0.10 9.10
C LYS A 92 13.61 0.73 10.13
N ASP A 93 12.48 0.21 10.63
CA ASP A 93 11.62 0.88 11.58
C ASP A 93 11.00 2.18 11.03
N ILE A 94 10.88 2.32 9.70
CA ILE A 94 10.21 3.45 9.06
C ILE A 94 8.77 3.06 8.70
N MET A 95 7.79 3.86 9.13
CA MET A 95 6.40 3.64 8.74
C MET A 95 6.23 3.84 7.23
N LYS A 96 5.96 2.74 6.52
CA LYS A 96 5.76 2.70 5.07
C LYS A 96 4.38 2.23 4.67
N TYR A 97 3.65 1.62 5.60
CA TYR A 97 2.35 1.03 5.32
C TYR A 97 1.37 1.27 6.47
N CYS A 98 0.09 1.03 6.20
CA CYS A 98 -0.95 0.89 7.20
C CYS A 98 -1.69 -0.43 6.96
N LEU A 99 -2.12 -1.06 8.04
CA LEU A 99 -3.08 -2.17 8.03
C LEU A 99 -4.44 -1.59 8.35
N VAL A 100 -5.44 -1.96 7.56
CA VAL A 100 -6.84 -1.67 7.87
C VAL A 100 -7.52 -3.00 8.14
N GLU A 101 -8.02 -3.18 9.36
CA GLU A 101 -8.81 -4.34 9.80
C GLU A 101 -10.29 -3.96 9.81
N PHE A 102 -11.12 -4.72 9.11
CA PHE A 102 -12.56 -4.47 9.03
C PHE A 102 -13.35 -5.38 9.96
N GLN A 103 -14.50 -4.91 10.43
CA GLN A 103 -15.53 -5.72 11.06
C GLN A 103 -16.65 -6.08 10.07
N PRO A 104 -17.17 -7.32 10.11
CA PRO A 104 -16.78 -8.42 11.01
C PRO A 104 -15.46 -9.15 10.64
N TYR A 105 -15.02 -9.03 9.38
CA TYR A 105 -13.77 -9.60 8.87
C TYR A 105 -13.29 -8.89 7.60
N GLY A 106 -12.08 -9.23 7.18
CA GLY A 106 -11.39 -8.67 6.02
C GLY A 106 -10.36 -7.62 6.42
N PHE A 107 -9.32 -7.49 5.60
CA PHE A 107 -8.27 -6.51 5.82
C PHE A 107 -7.71 -6.01 4.50
N LEU A 108 -7.05 -4.85 4.54
CA LEU A 108 -6.27 -4.35 3.40
C LEU A 108 -4.98 -3.70 3.89
N PHE A 109 -3.98 -3.67 3.01
CA PHE A 109 -2.77 -2.89 3.23
C PHE A 109 -2.84 -1.60 2.44
N VAL A 110 -2.34 -0.52 3.04
CA VAL A 110 -2.14 0.77 2.37
C VAL A 110 -0.65 1.06 2.35
N LYS A 111 -0.07 1.22 1.16
CA LYS A 111 1.31 1.69 1.00
C LYS A 111 1.35 3.21 0.94
N ILE A 112 2.25 3.80 1.73
CA ILE A 112 2.54 5.22 1.75
C ILE A 112 3.72 5.47 0.80
N ARG A 113 3.56 6.43 -0.10
CA ARG A 113 4.58 6.87 -1.06
C ARG A 113 4.56 8.39 -1.15
N ASP A 114 5.57 9.02 -1.73
CA ASP A 114 5.44 10.43 -2.11
C ASP A 114 4.35 10.60 -3.19
N GLU A 115 3.61 11.72 -3.16
CA GLU A 115 2.65 12.02 -4.23
C GLU A 115 3.37 12.10 -5.58
N GLN A 116 2.74 11.49 -6.60
CA GLN A 116 3.20 11.63 -7.96
C GLN A 116 2.77 13.00 -8.51
N LEU A 117 3.55 13.53 -9.45
CA LEU A 117 3.33 14.82 -10.11
C LEU A 117 1.85 15.09 -10.39
N LYS A 118 1.25 16.03 -9.64
CA LYS A 118 -0.16 16.43 -9.81
C LYS A 118 -0.49 16.85 -11.25
N GLY A 119 0.51 17.35 -11.96
CA GLY A 119 0.47 17.65 -13.38
C GLY A 119 0.21 16.45 -14.29
N PHE A 120 0.14 15.20 -13.81
CA PHE A 120 -0.31 14.03 -14.58
C PHE A 120 -1.75 13.60 -14.25
N SER A 121 -2.41 14.25 -13.28
CA SER A 121 -3.79 13.92 -12.89
C SER A 121 -4.78 14.10 -14.06
N TRP A 122 -4.56 15.13 -14.90
CA TRP A 122 -5.37 15.38 -16.10
C TRP A 122 -5.21 14.30 -17.19
N LEU A 123 -4.13 13.51 -17.14
CA LEU A 123 -3.90 12.34 -18.00
C LEU A 123 -4.50 11.06 -17.39
N GLY A 124 -5.26 11.18 -16.30
CA GLY A 124 -5.90 10.05 -15.62
C GLY A 124 -4.96 9.23 -14.76
N ALA A 125 -3.73 9.68 -14.51
CA ALA A 125 -2.82 9.07 -13.55
C ALA A 125 -3.25 9.43 -12.12
N SER A 126 -3.29 8.44 -11.24
CA SER A 126 -3.56 8.65 -9.82
C SER A 126 -2.36 9.30 -9.14
N THR A 127 -2.64 10.38 -8.41
CA THR A 127 -1.62 11.21 -7.74
C THR A 127 -1.56 10.93 -6.24
N SER A 128 -2.42 10.03 -5.73
CA SER A 128 -2.47 9.72 -4.29
C SER A 128 -1.12 9.30 -3.73
N MET A 129 -0.87 9.81 -2.53
CA MET A 129 0.15 9.36 -1.58
C MET A 129 -0.08 7.92 -1.09
N TYR A 130 -1.30 7.39 -1.28
CA TYR A 130 -1.75 6.12 -0.70
C TYR A 130 -2.15 5.14 -1.79
N MET A 131 -1.46 4.00 -1.85
CA MET A 131 -1.82 2.89 -2.73
C MET A 131 -2.48 1.79 -1.92
N LEU A 132 -3.59 1.26 -2.40
CA LEU A 132 -4.23 0.10 -1.77
C LEU A 132 -3.57 -1.18 -2.28
N SER A 133 -3.54 -2.21 -1.44
CA SER A 133 -3.25 -3.55 -1.93
C SER A 133 -4.26 -3.97 -3.00
N SER A 134 -3.85 -4.83 -3.92
CA SER A 134 -4.48 -5.07 -5.22
C SER A 134 -5.94 -5.52 -5.06
N THR A 135 -6.19 -6.29 -3.99
CA THR A 135 -7.47 -6.76 -3.52
C THR A 135 -7.89 -6.05 -2.23
N ALA A 136 -8.99 -5.30 -2.27
CA ALA A 136 -9.63 -4.79 -1.05
C ALA A 136 -10.35 -5.95 -0.35
N GLY A 137 -9.90 -6.31 0.85
CA GLY A 137 -10.16 -7.63 1.41
C GLY A 137 -9.15 -8.61 0.83
N GLU A 138 -7.88 -8.51 1.24
CA GLU A 138 -6.82 -9.46 0.87
C GLU A 138 -7.33 -10.89 1.06
N PRO A 139 -7.23 -11.79 0.05
CA PRO A 139 -7.83 -13.11 0.07
C PRO A 139 -7.58 -13.84 1.39
N ALA A 140 -8.53 -14.68 1.81
CA ALA A 140 -8.32 -15.54 2.96
C ALA A 140 -6.98 -16.25 2.81
N TRP A 141 -6.16 -16.14 3.84
CA TRP A 141 -4.81 -16.67 3.82
C TRP A 141 -4.76 -17.92 4.67
N THR A 142 -3.78 -18.76 4.37
CA THR A 142 -3.52 -19.97 5.12
C THR A 142 -2.08 -19.94 5.55
N PRO A 143 -1.82 -20.12 6.85
CA PRO A 143 -0.49 -20.42 7.33
C PRO A 143 0.16 -21.57 6.57
N CYS A 144 1.45 -21.46 6.32
CA CYS A 144 2.21 -22.54 5.77
C CYS A 144 3.67 -22.49 6.20
N THR A 145 4.28 -23.65 6.23
CA THR A 145 5.74 -23.84 6.21
C THR A 145 6.14 -24.39 4.84
N ILE A 146 7.43 -24.50 4.59
CA ILE A 146 7.97 -25.11 3.37
C ILE A 146 8.71 -26.40 3.74
N ASP A 147 8.51 -27.46 2.97
CA ASP A 147 9.24 -28.72 3.14
C ASP A 147 10.67 -28.66 2.56
N GLU A 148 11.42 -29.75 2.71
CA GLU A 148 12.79 -29.87 2.18
C GLU A 148 12.88 -29.72 0.65
N ASN A 149 11.78 -29.91 -0.08
CA ASN A 149 11.71 -29.83 -1.54
C ASN A 149 11.20 -28.46 -2.04
N GLY A 150 10.88 -27.53 -1.13
CA GLY A 150 10.36 -26.22 -1.50
C GLY A 150 8.83 -26.18 -1.67
N ALA A 151 8.10 -27.23 -1.31
CA ALA A 151 6.64 -27.29 -1.42
C ALA A 151 5.96 -26.76 -0.15
N PRO A 152 4.84 -26.01 -0.28
CA PRO A 152 4.12 -25.48 0.88
C PRO A 152 3.34 -26.58 1.62
N ILE A 153 3.59 -26.70 2.92
CA ILE A 153 2.78 -27.47 3.85
C ILE A 153 1.77 -26.53 4.49
N TRP A 154 0.51 -26.63 4.08
CA TRP A 154 -0.57 -25.79 4.60
C TRP A 154 -1.06 -26.28 5.96
N GLU A 155 -1.34 -25.34 6.86
CA GLU A 155 -2.06 -25.65 8.09
C GLU A 155 -3.46 -26.16 7.78
N LYS A 156 -3.88 -27.16 8.57
CA LYS A 156 -5.19 -27.78 8.45
C LYS A 156 -6.11 -27.37 9.60
N ASP A 157 -7.39 -27.25 9.31
CA ASP A 157 -8.42 -27.03 10.31
C ASP A 157 -8.78 -28.32 11.06
N ASN A 158 -9.77 -28.22 11.96
CA ASN A 158 -10.24 -29.35 12.77
C ASN A 158 -10.88 -30.48 11.94
N TYR A 159 -11.17 -30.25 10.66
CA TYR A 159 -11.73 -31.23 9.73
C TYR A 159 -10.65 -31.85 8.82
N GLY A 160 -9.40 -31.41 8.93
CA GLY A 160 -8.29 -31.88 8.10
C GLY A 160 -8.19 -31.16 6.75
N GLU A 161 -9.01 -30.13 6.53
CA GLU A 161 -9.04 -29.30 5.33
C GLU A 161 -8.09 -28.10 5.47
N LYS A 162 -7.73 -27.45 4.36
CA LYS A 162 -6.84 -26.27 4.37
C LYS A 162 -7.47 -25.13 5.19
N ALA A 163 -6.83 -24.73 6.29
CA ALA A 163 -7.32 -23.67 7.17
C ALA A 163 -7.45 -22.33 6.43
N LYS A 164 -8.51 -21.56 6.69
CA LYS A 164 -8.73 -20.24 6.07
C LYS A 164 -8.90 -19.18 7.15
N TYR A 165 -8.05 -18.15 7.08
CA TYR A 165 -8.09 -17.00 7.99
C TYR A 165 -8.55 -15.74 7.25
N TYR A 166 -9.52 -15.04 7.83
CA TYR A 166 -10.21 -13.89 7.22
C TYR A 166 -9.84 -12.55 7.84
N ARG A 167 -9.11 -12.56 8.96
CA ARG A 167 -8.42 -11.38 9.51
C ARG A 167 -6.95 -11.44 9.13
N SER A 168 -6.20 -10.34 9.26
CA SER A 168 -4.80 -10.36 8.83
C SER A 168 -3.93 -11.31 9.66
N PRO A 169 -2.73 -11.68 9.18
CA PRO A 169 -1.73 -12.37 9.98
C PRO A 169 -1.43 -11.69 11.32
N PHE A 170 -1.57 -10.37 11.41
CA PHE A 170 -1.37 -9.63 12.65
C PHE A 170 -2.51 -9.86 13.65
N ALA A 171 -3.76 -9.91 13.19
CA ALA A 171 -4.89 -10.15 14.08
C ALA A 171 -4.90 -11.59 14.63
N GLU A 172 -4.46 -12.56 13.83
CA GLU A 172 -4.49 -13.99 14.19
C GLU A 172 -3.26 -14.44 14.96
N ARG A 173 -2.06 -13.91 14.63
CA ARG A 173 -0.78 -14.40 15.16
C ARG A 173 0.12 -13.33 15.77
N GLY A 174 -0.12 -12.07 15.45
CA GLY A 174 0.65 -10.92 15.94
C GLY A 174 -0.07 -10.06 16.98
N LYS A 175 -1.19 -10.51 17.54
CA LYS A 175 -2.12 -9.66 18.32
C LYS A 175 -1.50 -9.05 19.56
N GLN A 176 -0.58 -9.78 20.19
CA GLN A 176 0.14 -9.36 21.40
C GLN A 176 1.27 -8.36 21.13
N TYR A 177 1.59 -8.06 19.86
CA TYR A 177 2.67 -7.16 19.50
C TYR A 177 2.12 -5.81 19.04
N ASP A 178 2.58 -4.76 19.72
CA ASP A 178 2.22 -3.38 19.41
C ASP A 178 2.73 -3.00 18.02
N LYS A 179 4.01 -3.30 17.75
CA LYS A 179 4.68 -2.93 16.50
C LYS A 179 4.61 -4.05 15.46
N LYS A 180 4.16 -3.67 14.26
CA LYS A 180 3.88 -4.58 13.13
C LYS A 180 4.81 -4.25 11.97
N TYR A 181 5.30 -5.26 11.28
CA TYR A 181 6.28 -5.10 10.22
C TYR A 181 5.80 -5.74 8.92
N LEU A 182 6.08 -5.09 7.80
CA LEU A 182 5.95 -5.67 6.47
C LEU A 182 7.33 -5.68 5.82
N VAL A 183 8.04 -6.78 6.04
CA VAL A 183 9.44 -6.92 5.61
C VAL A 183 9.48 -7.19 4.13
N SER A 184 10.27 -6.41 3.40
CA SER A 184 10.45 -6.59 1.96
C SER A 184 11.74 -7.34 1.65
N TYR A 185 11.67 -8.25 0.69
CA TYR A 185 12.86 -8.82 0.05
C TYR A 185 12.66 -8.87 -1.45
N GLN A 186 13.77 -8.83 -2.18
CA GLN A 186 13.76 -8.94 -3.62
C GLN A 186 14.19 -10.35 -4.00
N ALA A 187 13.35 -11.04 -4.77
CA ALA A 187 13.75 -12.25 -5.46
C ALA A 187 13.46 -12.04 -6.94
N ASP A 188 14.53 -12.16 -7.74
CA ASP A 188 14.54 -11.82 -9.15
C ASP A 188 14.09 -10.35 -9.36
N ASP A 189 13.12 -10.12 -10.26
CA ASP A 189 12.53 -8.80 -10.54
C ASP A 189 11.24 -8.54 -9.75
N THR A 190 10.94 -9.38 -8.74
CA THR A 190 9.71 -9.28 -7.94
C THR A 190 10.02 -8.93 -6.48
N VAL A 191 9.30 -7.93 -5.96
CA VAL A 191 9.34 -7.59 -4.54
C VAL A 191 8.28 -8.39 -3.81
N TYR A 192 8.72 -9.16 -2.81
CA TYR A 192 7.85 -9.94 -1.95
C TYR A 192 7.74 -9.27 -0.58
N LEU A 193 6.61 -9.47 0.08
CA LEU A 193 6.33 -8.87 1.38
C LEU A 193 5.93 -9.95 2.39
N ILE A 194 6.47 -9.80 3.59
CA ILE A 194 6.28 -10.73 4.71
C ILE A 194 5.69 -9.96 5.89
N PRO A 195 4.43 -10.23 6.27
CA PRO A 195 3.88 -9.81 7.55
C PRO A 195 4.71 -10.43 8.66
N ALA A 196 5.29 -9.59 9.51
CA ALA A 196 6.25 -10.01 10.51
C ALA A 196 6.09 -9.20 11.81
N ILE A 197 6.61 -9.78 12.87
CA ILE A 197 6.89 -9.12 14.15
C ILE A 197 8.40 -9.14 14.37
N LYS A 198 8.91 -8.17 15.13
CA LYS A 198 10.33 -8.09 15.48
C LYS A 198 10.51 -8.58 16.92
N THR A 199 11.35 -9.57 17.11
CA THR A 199 11.93 -9.97 18.40
C THR A 199 13.33 -9.34 18.53
N ASP A 200 14.05 -9.57 19.62
CA ASP A 200 15.30 -8.87 19.99
C ASP A 200 16.18 -8.45 18.79
N GLU A 201 16.63 -9.42 17.98
CA GLU A 201 17.45 -9.15 16.78
C GLU A 201 16.88 -9.74 15.48
N LYS A 202 15.74 -10.43 15.55
CA LYS A 202 15.18 -11.20 14.43
C LYS A 202 13.75 -10.83 14.12
N PHE A 203 13.28 -11.26 12.95
CA PHE A 203 11.88 -11.19 12.60
C PHE A 203 11.25 -12.58 12.72
N VAL A 204 9.97 -12.63 13.09
CA VAL A 204 9.15 -13.85 12.99
C VAL A 204 8.15 -13.65 11.86
N ASN A 205 8.16 -14.58 10.91
CA ASN A 205 7.25 -14.59 9.78
C ASN A 205 5.86 -15.06 10.24
N LEU A 206 4.83 -14.23 10.11
CA LEU A 206 3.49 -14.57 10.59
C LEU A 206 2.79 -15.65 9.76
N TYR A 207 3.24 -15.93 8.53
CA TYR A 207 2.71 -17.05 7.75
C TYR A 207 3.24 -18.41 8.24
N SER A 208 4.53 -18.51 8.56
CA SER A 208 5.17 -19.77 8.98
C SER A 208 5.38 -19.92 10.49
N ASN A 209 5.30 -18.83 11.25
CA ASN A 209 5.75 -18.72 12.64
C ASN A 209 7.23 -19.05 12.86
N GLU A 210 8.06 -18.94 11.82
CA GLU A 210 9.50 -19.17 11.91
C GLU A 210 10.28 -17.87 12.04
N GLU A 211 11.36 -17.91 12.82
CA GLU A 211 12.33 -16.83 12.87
C GLU A 211 13.12 -16.76 11.56
N PHE A 212 13.42 -15.54 11.13
CA PHE A 212 14.32 -15.31 10.02
C PHE A 212 15.18 -14.06 10.25
N ASP A 213 16.41 -14.16 9.77
CA ASP A 213 17.30 -13.01 9.69
C ASP A 213 16.89 -12.15 8.49
N PHE A 214 16.83 -10.84 8.71
CA PHE A 214 16.60 -9.92 7.62
C PHE A 214 17.80 -9.93 6.66
N ASN A 215 17.57 -10.46 5.46
CA ASN A 215 18.51 -10.37 4.36
C ASN A 215 17.75 -10.12 3.06
N VAL A 216 17.92 -8.93 2.49
CA VAL A 216 17.24 -8.46 1.26
C VAL A 216 17.49 -9.40 0.07
N SER A 217 18.61 -10.12 0.08
CA SER A 217 19.10 -10.96 -1.03
C SER A 217 18.86 -12.45 -0.82
N LYS A 218 18.29 -12.87 0.32
CA LYS A 218 17.94 -14.26 0.56
C LYS A 218 16.44 -14.44 0.40
N LYS A 219 16.05 -15.23 -0.60
CA LYS A 219 14.66 -15.65 -0.76
C LYS A 219 14.19 -16.29 0.54
N GLN A 220 13.14 -15.71 1.13
CA GLN A 220 12.47 -16.30 2.27
C GLN A 220 11.49 -17.37 1.79
N ALA A 221 11.38 -18.45 2.56
CA ALA A 221 10.64 -19.63 2.17
C ALA A 221 9.13 -19.34 2.02
N VAL A 222 8.57 -18.48 2.89
CA VAL A 222 7.15 -18.15 2.90
C VAL A 222 6.94 -16.65 2.79
N SER A 223 6.19 -16.20 1.80
CA SER A 223 5.85 -14.79 1.61
C SER A 223 4.45 -14.62 1.01
N GLY A 224 3.89 -13.43 1.22
CA GLY A 224 2.61 -13.05 0.66
C GLY A 224 2.79 -12.33 -0.67
N TYR A 225 1.94 -12.65 -1.64
CA TYR A 225 1.85 -11.89 -2.89
C TYR A 225 1.02 -10.62 -2.67
N ILE A 226 1.64 -9.59 -2.07
CA ILE A 226 0.99 -8.31 -1.77
C ILE A 226 1.40 -7.28 -2.81
N HIS A 227 0.50 -6.96 -3.74
CA HIS A 227 0.73 -5.95 -4.78
C HIS A 227 -0.02 -4.68 -4.47
N PHE A 228 0.60 -3.51 -4.68
CA PHE A 228 -0.06 -2.23 -4.48
C PHE A 228 -0.48 -1.62 -5.81
N ILE A 229 -1.72 -1.17 -5.89
CA ILE A 229 -2.29 -0.55 -7.07
C ILE A 229 -2.84 0.82 -6.71
N ASN A 230 -2.56 1.80 -7.56
CA ASN A 230 -3.20 3.10 -7.51
C ASN A 230 -4.69 2.97 -7.78
N LYS A 231 -5.52 3.46 -6.87
CA LYS A 231 -6.97 3.47 -7.03
C LYS A 231 -7.45 4.92 -7.07
N LYS A 232 -8.06 5.34 -8.19
CA LYS A 232 -8.54 6.73 -8.38
C LYS A 232 -9.46 7.22 -7.25
N HIS A 233 -10.28 6.34 -6.70
CA HIS A 233 -11.19 6.68 -5.60
C HIS A 233 -10.47 6.91 -4.25
N PHE A 234 -9.15 6.75 -4.20
CA PHE A 234 -8.29 7.00 -3.05
C PHE A 234 -7.36 8.22 -3.30
N ASP A 235 -7.53 8.91 -4.44
CA ASP A 235 -6.91 10.20 -4.75
C ASP A 235 -7.58 11.34 -3.95
N LEU A 236 -6.82 12.42 -3.71
CA LEU A 236 -7.34 13.71 -3.20
C LEU A 236 -7.56 14.68 -4.34
#